data_AF-A0A3C0EE21-F1
#
_entry.id   AF-A0A3C0EE21-F1
#
_cell.length_a   1.000
_cell.length_b   1.000
_cell.length_c   1.000
_cell.angle_alpha   90.00
_cell.angle_beta   90.00
_cell.angle_gamma   90.00
#
_symmetry.space_group_name_H-M   'P 1'
#
loop_
_entity.id
_entity.type
_entity.pdbx_description
1 polymer ?
#
loop_
_entity_poly.entity_id
_entity_poly.type
_entity_poly.pdbx_seq_one_letter_code
_entity_poly.pdbx_strand_id
1 'polypeptide(L)'
;MRKLEQKYANELMVVGVHSAKFPNEKIKDNLQKAVQRYELGHPVVNDVDFQVWQQYACRAWPTLMFIDPLGKVIGKHEGELAYDQFDDLIGQMVTEFDGLGLLNRKPVEFVKDAQPQSTLSFPGKVVADADSNRLYISDSNRNRIVVATLDGTVLRVVGSGEPGMTDGNFSTATFNHPQGMALVGDLLYVADAENHAIREVDLIAGQVETIAGTGNQGHMREGSGPGAQTDLNSPWDLASHDGSLYIAMAGMHQLWSMDLSTSIVGPYAGSGRESLDDGPLGSATLAQPSGITTDGNRLYFADSETSAVRSSDLPPNGRLRTIVGLGLFEFGDVDGADHSIRLQHPIGVAHHEGTIYVADTYNHKIKRVLPVTRSCFTMLGTGEAGHRDGPGDQALFSEPSGLSIAAGKMYIADTNNHAIRVADLESGEVSTLELSGI
;
A
#
# COMPACT_ATOMS: atom_id res chain seq x y z
N MET A 1 -16.82 4.36 1.48
CA MET A 1 -17.94 3.56 0.91
C MET A 1 -18.47 2.48 1.84
N ARG A 2 -17.68 1.49 2.30
CA ARG A 2 -18.18 0.34 3.12
C ARG A 2 -19.13 0.71 4.27
N LYS A 3 -18.82 1.76 5.05
CA LYS A 3 -19.67 2.25 6.14
C LYS A 3 -21.08 2.66 5.66
N LEU A 4 -21.19 3.29 4.49
CA LEU A 4 -22.47 3.70 3.90
C LEU A 4 -23.26 2.49 3.40
N GLU A 5 -22.58 1.53 2.76
CA GLU A 5 -23.22 0.29 2.30
C GLU A 5 -23.81 -0.51 3.47
N GLN A 6 -23.13 -0.52 4.63
CA GLN A 6 -23.65 -1.14 5.84
C GLN A 6 -24.84 -0.36 6.42
N LYS A 7 -24.73 0.98 6.51
CA LYS A 7 -25.78 1.83 7.08
C LYS A 7 -27.07 1.83 6.25
N TYR A 8 -26.93 1.84 4.92
CA TYR A 8 -28.04 1.92 3.96
C TYR A 8 -28.21 0.62 3.16
N ALA A 9 -27.96 -0.54 3.78
CA ALA A 9 -27.89 -1.83 3.10
C ALA A 9 -29.16 -2.22 2.31
N ASN A 10 -30.31 -1.63 2.66
CA ASN A 10 -31.58 -1.89 1.97
C ASN A 10 -32.00 -0.74 1.05
N GLU A 11 -31.29 0.38 1.05
CA GLU A 11 -31.67 1.61 0.35
C GLU A 11 -30.65 2.05 -0.70
N LEU A 12 -29.38 1.66 -0.52
CA LEU A 12 -28.26 2.04 -1.36
C LEU A 12 -27.65 0.80 -2.02
N MET A 13 -27.52 0.86 -3.34
CA MET A 13 -26.67 -0.06 -4.10
C MET A 13 -25.47 0.71 -4.66
N VAL A 14 -24.28 0.25 -4.32
CA VAL A 14 -23.04 0.73 -4.94
C VAL A 14 -22.68 -0.19 -6.09
N VAL A 15 -22.20 0.38 -7.20
CA VAL A 15 -21.59 -0.36 -8.30
C VAL A 15 -20.24 0.29 -8.59
N GLY A 16 -19.16 -0.46 -8.38
CA GLY A 16 -17.83 -0.03 -8.75
C GLY A 16 -17.67 -0.11 -10.26
N VAL A 17 -17.45 1.01 -10.94
CA VAL A 17 -17.09 1.01 -12.36
C VAL A 17 -15.57 1.18 -12.45
N HIS A 18 -14.86 0.06 -12.51
CA HIS A 18 -13.41 0.07 -12.57
C HIS A 18 -12.93 0.51 -13.95
N SER A 19 -12.40 1.73 -14.03
CA SER A 19 -11.80 2.29 -15.23
C SER A 19 -10.29 2.39 -15.02
N ALA A 20 -9.56 1.42 -15.54
CA ALA A 20 -8.14 1.18 -15.24
C ALA A 20 -7.21 2.31 -15.72
N LYS A 21 -6.34 2.81 -14.82
CA LYS A 21 -5.27 3.74 -15.17
C LYS A 21 -4.10 3.00 -15.84
N PHE A 22 -3.69 1.89 -15.24
CA PHE A 22 -2.56 1.07 -15.66
C PHE A 22 -3.00 -0.14 -16.51
N PRO A 23 -2.16 -0.62 -17.45
CA PRO A 23 -2.43 -1.82 -18.24
C PRO A 23 -2.74 -3.06 -17.38
N ASN A 24 -1.98 -3.26 -16.29
CA ASN A 24 -2.17 -4.39 -15.37
C ASN A 24 -3.60 -4.48 -14.82
N GLU A 25 -4.20 -3.34 -14.49
CA GLU A 25 -5.52 -3.26 -13.88
C GLU A 25 -6.67 -3.62 -14.83
N LYS A 26 -6.41 -3.66 -16.15
CA LYS A 26 -7.41 -4.12 -17.15
C LYS A 26 -7.61 -5.62 -17.10
N ILE A 27 -6.61 -6.36 -16.61
CA ILE A 27 -6.63 -7.82 -16.57
C ILE A 27 -7.65 -8.26 -15.52
N LYS A 28 -8.66 -9.03 -15.97
CA LYS A 28 -9.79 -9.46 -15.13
C LYS A 28 -9.34 -10.13 -13.84
N ASP A 29 -8.38 -11.04 -13.92
CA ASP A 29 -7.94 -11.81 -12.76
C ASP A 29 -7.22 -10.92 -11.73
N ASN A 30 -6.45 -9.92 -12.19
CA ASN A 30 -5.80 -8.95 -11.29
C ASN A 30 -6.84 -8.02 -10.64
N LEU A 31 -7.85 -7.58 -11.39
CA LEU A 31 -8.97 -6.84 -10.83
C LEU A 31 -9.73 -7.67 -9.79
N GLN A 32 -9.98 -8.96 -10.06
CA GLN A 32 -10.64 -9.87 -9.12
C GLN A 32 -9.83 -9.98 -7.82
N LYS A 33 -8.50 -10.13 -7.91
CA LYS A 33 -7.62 -10.12 -6.73
C LYS A 33 -7.64 -8.77 -6.00
N ALA A 34 -7.72 -7.64 -6.70
CA ALA A 34 -7.87 -6.33 -6.07
C ALA A 34 -9.23 -6.20 -5.33
N VAL A 35 -10.33 -6.67 -5.92
CA VAL A 35 -11.65 -6.75 -5.29
C VAL A 35 -11.59 -7.57 -4.00
N GLN A 36 -10.87 -8.69 -4.02
CA GLN A 36 -10.64 -9.55 -2.86
C GLN A 36 -9.75 -8.87 -1.80
N ARG A 37 -8.63 -8.27 -2.21
CA ARG A 37 -7.68 -7.57 -1.36
C ARG A 37 -8.31 -6.37 -0.64
N TYR A 38 -9.11 -5.58 -1.35
CA TYR A 38 -9.85 -4.46 -0.76
C TYR A 38 -11.24 -4.88 -0.26
N GLU A 39 -11.51 -6.17 -0.12
CA GLU A 39 -12.73 -6.75 0.47
C GLU A 39 -14.03 -6.07 0.01
N LEU A 40 -14.13 -5.75 -1.28
CA LEU A 40 -15.26 -5.02 -1.82
C LEU A 40 -16.50 -5.93 -1.85
N GLY A 41 -17.56 -5.48 -1.17
CA GLY A 41 -18.82 -6.23 -1.05
C GLY A 41 -19.81 -5.98 -2.19
N HIS A 42 -19.62 -4.90 -2.94
CA HIS A 42 -20.48 -4.51 -4.07
C HIS A 42 -20.01 -5.09 -5.40
N PRO A 43 -20.91 -5.12 -6.42
CA PRO A 43 -20.55 -5.45 -7.78
C PRO A 43 -19.48 -4.51 -8.34
N VAL A 44 -18.55 -5.08 -9.10
CA VAL A 44 -17.53 -4.34 -9.83
C VAL A 44 -17.61 -4.69 -11.32
N VAL A 45 -17.74 -3.67 -12.15
CA VAL A 45 -17.70 -3.76 -13.61
C VAL A 45 -16.29 -3.40 -14.07
N ASN A 46 -15.70 -4.23 -14.92
CA ASN A 46 -14.41 -3.94 -15.55
C ASN A 46 -14.62 -3.14 -16.85
N ASP A 47 -14.59 -1.81 -16.76
CA ASP A 47 -14.76 -0.87 -17.89
C ASP A 47 -13.41 -0.63 -18.61
N VAL A 48 -12.82 -1.69 -19.16
CA VAL A 48 -11.46 -1.69 -19.73
C VAL A 48 -11.23 -0.67 -20.85
N ASP A 49 -12.30 -0.33 -21.57
CA ASP A 49 -12.31 0.56 -22.72
C ASP A 49 -12.92 1.94 -22.39
N PHE A 50 -13.16 2.23 -21.11
CA PHE A 50 -13.71 3.51 -20.65
C PHE A 50 -15.07 3.87 -21.27
N GLN A 51 -15.89 2.88 -21.61
CA GLN A 51 -17.19 3.12 -22.25
C GLN A 51 -18.15 3.82 -21.29
N VAL A 52 -18.26 3.30 -20.06
CA VAL A 52 -19.11 3.89 -19.02
C VAL A 52 -18.54 5.25 -18.60
N TRP A 53 -17.22 5.31 -18.38
CA TRP A 53 -16.53 6.55 -18.05
C TRP A 53 -16.83 7.68 -19.03
N GLN A 54 -16.74 7.40 -20.34
CA GLN A 54 -17.01 8.39 -21.39
C GLN A 54 -18.50 8.74 -21.49
N GLN A 55 -19.40 7.77 -21.41
CA GLN A 55 -20.84 8.01 -21.46
C GLN A 55 -21.34 8.87 -20.31
N TYR A 56 -20.75 8.72 -19.13
CA TYR A 56 -21.07 9.51 -17.93
C TYR A 56 -20.23 10.79 -17.81
N ALA A 57 -19.37 11.08 -18.79
CA ALA A 57 -18.50 12.25 -18.84
C ALA A 57 -17.66 12.44 -17.56
N CYS A 58 -17.11 11.33 -17.05
CA CYS A 58 -16.17 11.31 -15.93
C CYS A 58 -14.84 11.97 -16.33
N ARG A 59 -14.19 12.65 -15.36
CA ARG A 59 -12.96 13.42 -15.61
C ARG A 59 -11.88 13.26 -14.53
N ALA A 60 -12.21 12.62 -13.42
CA ALA A 60 -11.30 12.43 -12.30
C ALA A 60 -11.53 11.08 -11.64
N TRP A 61 -10.47 10.48 -11.11
CA TRP A 61 -10.58 9.36 -10.19
C TRP A 61 -10.55 9.89 -8.75
N PRO A 62 -11.46 9.41 -7.87
CA PRO A 62 -12.74 8.80 -8.19
C PRO A 62 -13.76 9.83 -8.74
N THR A 63 -14.80 9.36 -9.43
CA THR A 63 -16.03 10.12 -9.72
C THR A 63 -17.21 9.32 -9.20
N LEU A 64 -18.09 9.95 -8.42
CA LEU A 64 -19.32 9.36 -7.90
C LEU A 64 -20.51 9.86 -8.72
N MET A 65 -21.33 8.93 -9.21
CA MET A 65 -22.59 9.23 -9.91
C MET A 65 -23.77 8.80 -9.05
N PHE A 66 -24.69 9.73 -8.80
CA PHE A 66 -25.89 9.47 -8.00
C PHE A 66 -27.08 9.18 -8.91
N ILE A 67 -27.67 8.00 -8.76
CA ILE A 67 -28.77 7.51 -9.59
C ILE A 67 -30.01 7.30 -8.70
N ASP A 68 -31.15 7.86 -9.10
CA ASP A 68 -32.41 7.73 -8.37
C ASP A 68 -33.10 6.36 -8.61
N PRO A 69 -34.16 6.01 -7.84
CA PRO A 69 -34.87 4.74 -8.01
C PRO A 69 -35.55 4.54 -9.38
N LEU A 70 -35.68 5.60 -10.19
CA LEU A 70 -36.23 5.57 -11.54
C LEU A 70 -35.13 5.46 -12.61
N GLY A 71 -33.87 5.35 -12.21
CA GLY A 71 -32.71 5.21 -13.10
C GLY A 71 -32.18 6.54 -13.65
N LYS A 72 -32.57 7.69 -13.09
CA LYS A 72 -32.08 8.99 -13.53
C LYS A 72 -30.81 9.38 -12.79
N VAL A 73 -29.84 9.91 -13.52
CA VAL A 73 -28.68 10.58 -12.91
C VAL A 73 -29.14 11.90 -12.30
N ILE A 74 -29.01 12.04 -10.99
CA ILE A 74 -29.46 13.23 -10.23
C ILE A 74 -28.30 14.03 -9.65
N GLY A 75 -27.07 13.51 -9.68
CA GLY A 75 -25.89 14.21 -9.20
C GLY A 75 -24.58 13.56 -9.66
N LYS A 76 -23.51 14.34 -9.56
CA LYS A 76 -22.11 13.91 -9.78
C LYS A 76 -21.21 14.59 -8.75
N HIS A 77 -20.23 13.86 -8.22
CA HIS A 77 -19.14 14.39 -7.40
C HIS A 77 -17.79 13.89 -7.95
N GLU A 78 -16.81 14.76 -8.11
CA GLU A 78 -15.47 14.43 -8.58
C GLU A 78 -14.47 14.55 -7.43
N GLY A 79 -13.60 13.55 -7.27
CA GLY A 79 -12.68 13.43 -6.15
C GLY A 79 -13.27 12.67 -4.96
N GLU A 80 -12.44 12.52 -3.92
CA GLU A 80 -12.86 11.89 -2.67
C GLU A 80 -13.94 12.73 -1.95
N LEU A 81 -14.75 12.06 -1.14
CA LEU A 81 -15.79 12.70 -0.33
C LEU A 81 -15.71 12.17 1.09
N ALA A 82 -15.69 13.08 2.07
CA ALA A 82 -15.68 12.73 3.48
C ALA A 82 -16.96 11.96 3.86
N TYR A 83 -16.82 11.01 4.79
CA TYR A 83 -17.92 10.12 5.18
C TYR A 83 -19.18 10.88 5.60
N ASP A 84 -19.07 11.87 6.49
CA ASP A 84 -20.24 12.59 7.02
C ASP A 84 -21.02 13.35 5.93
N GLN A 85 -20.31 13.97 4.98
CA GLN A 85 -20.93 14.67 3.85
C GLN A 85 -21.69 13.70 2.94
N PHE A 86 -21.10 12.51 2.74
CA PHE A 86 -21.72 11.47 1.93
C PHE A 86 -22.94 10.86 2.65
N ASP A 87 -22.82 10.64 3.95
CA ASP A 87 -23.87 10.11 4.82
C ASP A 87 -25.12 11.02 4.83
N ASP A 88 -24.90 12.32 5.01
CA ASP A 88 -25.96 13.33 4.97
C ASP A 88 -26.68 13.36 3.62
N LEU A 89 -25.94 13.29 2.51
CA LEU A 89 -26.50 13.29 1.16
C LEU A 89 -27.39 12.05 0.92
N ILE A 90 -26.89 10.86 1.24
CA ILE A 90 -27.66 9.63 1.07
C ILE A 90 -28.88 9.61 2.01
N GLY A 91 -28.74 10.08 3.25
CA GLY A 91 -29.85 10.18 4.19
C GLY A 91 -30.99 11.08 3.70
N GLN A 92 -30.67 12.20 3.05
CA GLN A 92 -31.66 13.09 2.44
C GLN A 92 -32.37 12.41 1.27
N MET A 93 -31.62 11.77 0.37
CA MET A 93 -32.18 11.02 -0.77
C MET A 93 -33.11 9.90 -0.30
N VAL A 94 -32.70 9.13 0.71
CA VAL A 94 -33.52 8.06 1.27
C VAL A 94 -34.83 8.63 1.81
N THR A 95 -34.78 9.70 2.59
CA THR A 95 -35.98 10.34 3.15
C THR A 95 -36.95 10.83 2.06
N GLU A 96 -36.42 11.47 1.03
CA GLU A 96 -37.21 11.98 -0.10
C GLU A 96 -37.91 10.84 -0.85
N PHE A 97 -37.16 9.83 -1.31
CA PHE A 97 -37.71 8.75 -2.13
C PHE A 97 -38.59 7.78 -1.35
N ASP A 98 -38.41 7.69 -0.03
CA ASP A 98 -39.33 6.98 0.86
C ASP A 98 -40.69 7.69 0.96
N GLY A 99 -40.67 9.03 1.12
CA GLY A 99 -41.88 9.84 1.12
C GLY A 99 -42.68 9.76 -0.20
N LEU A 100 -42.00 9.44 -1.30
CA LEU A 100 -42.60 9.18 -2.62
C LEU A 100 -43.00 7.71 -2.84
N GLY A 101 -42.65 6.79 -1.92
CA GLY A 101 -42.93 5.36 -2.06
C GLY A 101 -42.16 4.66 -3.19
N LEU A 102 -40.99 5.20 -3.58
CA LEU A 102 -40.22 4.73 -4.74
C LEU A 102 -39.10 3.74 -4.37
N LEU A 103 -38.73 3.63 -3.10
CA LEU A 103 -37.62 2.76 -2.68
C LEU A 103 -38.02 1.28 -2.65
N ASN A 104 -37.25 0.46 -3.35
CA ASN A 104 -37.33 -0.99 -3.26
C ASN A 104 -36.27 -1.51 -2.28
N ARG A 105 -36.72 -2.02 -1.12
CA ARG A 105 -35.85 -2.52 -0.05
C ARG A 105 -35.59 -4.03 -0.07
N LYS A 106 -35.89 -4.68 -1.19
CA LYS A 106 -35.53 -6.10 -1.35
C LYS A 106 -34.01 -6.20 -1.50
N PRO A 107 -33.33 -6.99 -0.66
CA PRO A 107 -31.89 -7.20 -0.80
C PRO A 107 -31.56 -7.75 -2.19
N VAL A 108 -30.48 -7.23 -2.78
CA VAL A 108 -29.90 -7.79 -4.00
C VAL A 108 -28.73 -8.67 -3.57
N GLU A 109 -28.84 -9.97 -3.83
CA GLU A 109 -27.78 -10.92 -3.51
C GLU A 109 -26.80 -11.02 -4.69
N PHE A 110 -25.51 -10.83 -4.38
CA PHE A 110 -24.42 -11.04 -5.32
C PHE A 110 -23.65 -12.29 -4.95
N VAL A 111 -23.18 -13.03 -5.96
CA VAL A 111 -22.25 -14.13 -5.76
C VAL A 111 -20.90 -13.52 -5.41
N LYS A 112 -20.42 -13.81 -4.20
CA LYS A 112 -19.06 -13.48 -3.79
C LYS A 112 -18.13 -14.61 -4.17
N ASP A 113 -16.99 -14.27 -4.76
CA ASP A 113 -15.95 -15.25 -5.03
C ASP A 113 -15.39 -15.80 -3.71
N ALA A 114 -15.16 -17.11 -3.65
CA ALA A 114 -14.52 -17.72 -2.51
C ALA A 114 -13.07 -17.22 -2.41
N GLN A 115 -12.66 -16.83 -1.21
CA GLN A 115 -11.26 -16.55 -0.93
C GLN A 115 -10.47 -17.87 -0.90
N PRO A 116 -9.27 -17.92 -1.50
CA PRO A 116 -8.42 -19.10 -1.40
C PRO A 116 -8.06 -19.37 0.06
N GLN A 117 -8.04 -20.65 0.45
CA GLN A 117 -7.51 -21.05 1.75
C GLN A 117 -5.97 -21.10 1.66
N SER A 118 -5.32 -20.12 2.28
CA SER A 118 -3.86 -19.99 2.32
C SER A 118 -3.38 -19.58 3.71
N THR A 119 -2.10 -19.85 4.02
CA THR A 119 -1.49 -19.49 5.31
C THR A 119 -1.51 -17.98 5.56
N LEU A 120 -1.09 -17.21 4.56
CA LEU A 120 -1.16 -15.74 4.54
C LEU A 120 -2.35 -15.29 3.67
N SER A 121 -2.77 -14.04 3.79
CA SER A 121 -3.73 -13.40 2.91
C SER A 121 -3.22 -12.03 2.51
N PHE A 122 -2.87 -11.88 1.22
CA PHE A 122 -2.33 -10.65 0.65
C PHE A 122 -1.24 -10.00 1.52
N PRO A 123 -0.11 -10.70 1.79
CA PRO A 123 0.95 -10.11 2.58
C PRO A 123 1.48 -8.84 1.90
N GLY A 124 1.47 -7.72 2.62
CA GLY A 124 1.78 -6.40 2.07
C GLY A 124 3.27 -6.09 2.07
N LYS A 125 3.96 -6.37 3.19
CA LYS A 125 5.38 -6.09 3.37
C LYS A 125 6.06 -7.16 4.21
N VAL A 126 7.38 -7.17 4.15
CA VAL A 126 8.25 -8.08 4.88
C VAL A 126 9.50 -7.35 5.36
N VAL A 127 9.97 -7.66 6.57
CA VAL A 127 11.23 -7.19 7.13
C VAL A 127 12.01 -8.41 7.60
N ALA A 128 13.24 -8.56 7.13
CA ALA A 128 14.13 -9.64 7.51
C ALA A 128 15.29 -9.08 8.33
N ASP A 129 15.56 -9.72 9.47
CA ASP A 129 16.68 -9.39 10.34
C ASP A 129 17.61 -10.61 10.48
N ALA A 130 18.82 -10.45 9.94
CA ALA A 130 19.86 -11.47 9.98
C ALA A 130 20.40 -11.67 11.40
N ASP A 131 20.46 -10.61 12.21
CA ASP A 131 21.14 -10.65 13.51
C ASP A 131 20.34 -11.46 14.53
N SER A 132 19.01 -11.32 14.53
CA SER A 132 18.11 -12.12 15.37
C SER A 132 17.56 -13.38 14.69
N ASN A 133 17.88 -13.62 13.41
CA ASN A 133 17.31 -14.68 12.58
C ASN A 133 15.77 -14.62 12.55
N ARG A 134 15.19 -13.42 12.36
CA ARG A 134 13.74 -13.21 12.36
C ARG A 134 13.24 -12.60 11.06
N LEU A 135 12.02 -12.99 10.71
CA LEU A 135 11.24 -12.46 9.60
C LEU A 135 9.92 -11.93 10.14
N TYR A 136 9.57 -10.71 9.78
CA TYR A 136 8.33 -10.04 10.16
C TYR A 136 7.52 -9.84 8.89
N ILE A 137 6.30 -10.36 8.86
CA ILE A 137 5.42 -10.33 7.68
C ILE A 137 4.14 -9.62 8.07
N SER A 138 3.77 -8.56 7.33
CA SER A 138 2.43 -7.98 7.46
C SER A 138 1.46 -8.81 6.63
N ASP A 139 0.62 -9.57 7.32
CA ASP A 139 -0.39 -10.45 6.74
C ASP A 139 -1.70 -9.64 6.61
N SER A 140 -1.70 -8.71 5.64
CA SER A 140 -2.55 -7.52 5.64
C SER A 140 -4.04 -7.84 5.70
N ASN A 141 -4.53 -8.78 4.87
CA ASN A 141 -5.95 -9.18 4.89
C ASN A 141 -6.31 -10.14 6.04
N ARG A 142 -5.34 -10.54 6.86
CA ARG A 142 -5.59 -11.19 8.17
C ARG A 142 -5.35 -10.24 9.34
N ASN A 143 -5.18 -8.93 9.10
CA ASN A 143 -5.05 -7.89 10.12
C ASN A 143 -4.08 -8.23 11.26
N ARG A 144 -2.92 -8.80 10.91
CA ARG A 144 -1.93 -9.28 11.87
C ARG A 144 -0.51 -9.22 11.31
N ILE A 145 0.47 -9.30 12.21
CA ILE A 145 1.87 -9.49 11.89
C ILE A 145 2.28 -10.92 12.25
N VAL A 146 2.91 -11.63 11.32
CA VAL A 146 3.51 -12.95 11.56
C VAL A 146 5.00 -12.77 11.81
N VAL A 147 5.48 -13.27 12.95
CA VAL A 147 6.91 -13.31 13.28
C VAL A 147 7.38 -14.75 13.13
N ALA A 148 8.31 -14.97 12.22
CA ALA A 148 8.91 -16.27 11.93
C ALA A 148 10.44 -16.19 12.01
N THR A 149 11.10 -17.33 11.93
CA THR A 149 12.52 -17.41 11.58
C THR A 149 12.72 -17.18 10.09
N LEU A 150 13.95 -16.90 9.66
CA LEU A 150 14.29 -16.73 8.24
C LEU A 150 14.06 -17.99 7.38
N ASP A 151 13.97 -19.17 8.00
CA ASP A 151 13.64 -20.44 7.34
C ASP A 151 12.15 -20.83 7.43
N GLY A 152 11.29 -19.96 7.98
CA GLY A 152 9.83 -20.11 7.93
C GLY A 152 9.17 -20.79 9.13
N THR A 153 9.90 -21.04 10.22
CA THR A 153 9.27 -21.49 11.48
C THR A 153 8.57 -20.32 12.15
N VAL A 154 7.24 -20.36 12.26
CA VAL A 154 6.47 -19.30 12.92
C VAL A 154 6.76 -19.33 14.42
N LEU A 155 7.21 -18.20 14.95
CA LEU A 155 7.53 -18.01 16.36
C LEU A 155 6.33 -17.49 17.12
N ARG A 156 5.59 -16.55 16.53
CA ARG A 156 4.37 -15.96 17.11
C ARG A 156 3.59 -15.13 16.10
N VAL A 157 2.34 -14.84 16.46
CA VAL A 157 1.45 -13.92 15.75
C VAL A 157 1.14 -12.73 16.66
N VAL A 158 1.13 -11.54 16.08
CA VAL A 158 0.77 -10.28 16.75
C VAL A 158 -0.47 -9.71 16.07
N GLY A 159 -1.54 -9.52 16.82
CA GLY A 159 -2.85 -9.12 16.32
C GLY A 159 -3.87 -10.26 16.45
N SER A 160 -5.10 -9.92 16.85
CA SER A 160 -6.19 -10.89 17.00
C SER A 160 -6.71 -11.42 15.66
N GLY A 161 -6.48 -10.69 14.57
CA GLY A 161 -6.98 -10.96 13.23
C GLY A 161 -8.26 -10.20 12.87
N GLU A 162 -8.92 -9.59 13.85
CA GLU A 162 -10.06 -8.70 13.62
C GLU A 162 -9.59 -7.29 13.24
N PRO A 163 -10.23 -6.64 12.24
CA PRO A 163 -9.90 -5.27 11.88
C PRO A 163 -10.26 -4.30 13.01
N GLY A 164 -9.31 -3.47 13.42
CA GLY A 164 -9.51 -2.47 14.48
C GLY A 164 -8.21 -1.82 14.91
N MET A 165 -8.27 -0.91 15.89
CA MET A 165 -7.14 -0.07 16.33
C MET A 165 -6.80 -0.28 17.82
N THR A 166 -7.27 -1.36 18.45
CA THR A 166 -7.14 -1.62 19.89
C THR A 166 -5.69 -1.95 20.27
N ASP A 167 -5.17 -1.27 21.29
CA ASP A 167 -3.86 -1.57 21.91
C ASP A 167 -3.92 -2.74 22.88
N GLY A 168 -2.75 -3.21 23.33
CA GLY A 168 -2.62 -4.21 24.38
C GLY A 168 -1.70 -5.37 24.00
N ASN A 169 -1.91 -6.53 24.61
CA ASN A 169 -1.04 -7.67 24.34
C ASN A 169 -1.26 -8.23 22.93
N PHE A 170 -0.32 -9.06 22.46
CA PHE A 170 -0.33 -9.60 21.09
C PHE A 170 -1.61 -10.32 20.68
N SER A 171 -2.35 -10.95 21.59
CA SER A 171 -3.59 -11.67 21.26
C SER A 171 -4.83 -10.79 21.22
N THR A 172 -4.77 -9.61 21.84
CA THR A 172 -5.92 -8.69 21.97
C THR A 172 -5.79 -7.46 21.08
N ALA A 173 -4.56 -7.05 20.76
CA ALA A 173 -4.33 -5.92 19.87
C ALA A 173 -4.97 -6.18 18.50
N THR A 174 -5.46 -5.12 17.86
CA THR A 174 -6.03 -5.18 16.51
C THR A 174 -5.28 -4.23 15.58
N PHE A 175 -5.18 -4.64 14.32
CA PHE A 175 -4.69 -3.83 13.21
C PHE A 175 -5.78 -3.72 12.15
N ASN A 176 -5.60 -2.89 11.14
CA ASN A 176 -6.46 -2.83 9.97
C ASN A 176 -5.61 -2.64 8.72
N HIS A 177 -5.44 -3.74 7.96
CA HIS A 177 -4.57 -3.82 6.78
C HIS A 177 -3.16 -3.24 7.03
N PRO A 178 -2.39 -3.79 8.00
CA PRO A 178 -1.03 -3.34 8.25
C PRO A 178 -0.16 -3.53 7.01
N GLN A 179 0.75 -2.58 6.76
CA GLN A 179 1.65 -2.55 5.61
C GLN A 179 3.10 -2.58 6.08
N GLY A 180 3.88 -1.55 5.80
CA GLY A 180 5.31 -1.54 6.05
C GLY A 180 5.70 -1.43 7.50
N MET A 181 6.94 -1.83 7.77
CA MET A 181 7.45 -2.01 9.12
C MET A 181 8.91 -1.56 9.18
N ALA A 182 9.34 -1.10 10.36
CA ALA A 182 10.74 -0.80 10.64
C ALA A 182 11.12 -1.36 12.01
N LEU A 183 12.21 -2.11 12.07
CA LEU A 183 12.76 -2.66 13.32
C LEU A 183 13.81 -1.70 13.89
N VAL A 184 13.72 -1.36 15.17
CA VAL A 184 14.71 -0.58 15.92
C VAL A 184 14.96 -1.27 17.25
N GLY A 185 16.09 -1.99 17.36
CA GLY A 185 16.33 -2.86 18.51
C GLY A 185 15.23 -3.92 18.61
N ASP A 186 14.56 -4.00 19.76
CA ASP A 186 13.45 -4.93 20.00
C ASP A 186 12.06 -4.34 19.73
N LEU A 187 11.99 -3.12 19.18
CA LEU A 187 10.73 -2.46 18.84
C LEU A 187 10.49 -2.56 17.34
N LEU A 188 9.34 -3.11 16.96
CA LEU A 188 8.87 -3.14 15.58
C LEU A 188 7.78 -2.08 15.38
N TYR A 189 8.08 -1.07 14.57
CA TYR A 189 7.10 -0.08 14.15
C TYR A 189 6.32 -0.59 12.94
N VAL A 190 5.01 -0.37 12.93
CA VAL A 190 4.09 -0.86 11.89
C VAL A 190 3.26 0.31 11.37
N ALA A 191 3.23 0.48 10.05
CA ALA A 191 2.29 1.34 9.37
C ALA A 191 0.94 0.61 9.24
N ASP A 192 -0.02 1.03 10.05
CA ASP A 192 -1.36 0.44 10.12
C ASP A 192 -2.30 1.26 9.23
N ALA A 193 -2.26 0.95 7.94
CA ALA A 193 -2.62 1.87 6.86
C ALA A 193 -4.09 2.32 6.90
N GLU A 194 -5.03 1.39 7.09
CA GLU A 194 -6.47 1.67 7.09
C GLU A 194 -6.97 2.18 8.46
N ASN A 195 -6.15 2.08 9.51
CA ASN A 195 -6.35 2.84 10.75
C ASN A 195 -5.70 4.22 10.71
N HIS A 196 -4.96 4.54 9.65
CA HIS A 196 -4.20 5.78 9.53
C HIS A 196 -3.32 6.03 10.77
N ALA A 197 -2.58 4.99 11.18
CA ALA A 197 -1.81 5.01 12.42
C ALA A 197 -0.43 4.37 12.28
N ILE A 198 0.47 4.73 13.19
CA ILE A 198 1.73 4.03 13.43
C ILE A 198 1.62 3.30 14.77
N ARG A 199 1.92 2.00 14.75
CA ARG A 199 1.88 1.11 15.91
C ARG A 199 3.29 0.75 16.31
N GLU A 200 3.57 0.72 17.61
CA GLU A 200 4.79 0.17 18.17
C GLU A 200 4.49 -1.21 18.74
N VAL A 201 5.30 -2.20 18.38
CA VAL A 201 5.23 -3.57 18.87
C VAL A 201 6.48 -3.85 19.69
N ASP A 202 6.33 -3.91 21.01
CA ASP A 202 7.40 -4.32 21.92
C ASP A 202 7.51 -5.85 21.93
N LEU A 203 8.58 -6.36 21.30
CA LEU A 203 8.80 -7.80 21.13
C LEU A 203 9.18 -8.51 22.44
N ILE A 204 9.67 -7.77 23.44
CA ILE A 204 10.08 -8.29 24.75
C ILE A 204 8.89 -8.27 25.71
N ALA A 205 8.22 -7.12 25.85
CA ALA A 205 7.06 -6.97 26.74
C ALA A 205 5.80 -7.65 26.19
N GLY A 206 5.74 -7.91 24.87
CA GLY A 206 4.60 -8.54 24.24
C GLY A 206 3.39 -7.62 24.15
N GLN A 207 3.62 -6.31 23.96
CA GLN A 207 2.60 -5.26 23.90
C GLN A 207 2.61 -4.54 22.55
N VAL A 208 1.45 -4.01 22.18
CA VAL A 208 1.25 -3.13 21.04
C VAL A 208 0.63 -1.84 21.53
N GLU A 209 1.21 -0.72 21.11
CA GLU A 209 0.73 0.63 21.44
C GLU A 209 0.59 1.49 20.18
N THR A 210 -0.35 2.44 20.21
CA THR A 210 -0.49 3.46 19.17
C THR A 210 0.40 4.64 19.51
N ILE A 211 1.38 4.94 18.65
CA ILE A 211 2.32 6.04 18.89
C ILE A 211 2.05 7.26 18.00
N ALA A 212 1.37 7.07 16.85
CA ALA A 212 0.92 8.17 16.00
C ALA A 212 -0.37 7.82 15.25
N GLY A 213 -1.16 8.84 14.92
CA GLY A 213 -2.48 8.66 14.29
C GLY A 213 -3.61 8.56 15.31
N THR A 214 -4.77 9.10 14.95
CA THR A 214 -5.97 9.14 15.80
C THR A 214 -7.04 8.11 15.41
N GLY A 215 -6.83 7.37 14.32
CA GLY A 215 -7.85 6.54 13.69
C GLY A 215 -8.67 7.25 12.60
N ASN A 216 -8.50 8.57 12.46
CA ASN A 216 -9.18 9.37 11.43
C ASN A 216 -8.25 9.66 10.25
N GLN A 217 -8.84 9.74 9.05
CA GLN A 217 -8.11 10.15 7.85
C GLN A 217 -7.82 11.66 7.89
N GLY A 218 -6.54 12.01 7.91
CA GLY A 218 -6.06 13.39 7.95
C GLY A 218 -5.98 14.05 6.57
N HIS A 219 -6.13 15.38 6.53
CA HIS A 219 -5.96 16.19 5.32
C HIS A 219 -5.00 17.38 5.49
N MET A 220 -4.40 17.52 6.68
CA MET A 220 -3.47 18.61 6.98
C MET A 220 -2.09 18.30 6.36
N ARG A 221 -1.61 19.20 5.49
CA ARG A 221 -0.37 19.03 4.70
C ARG A 221 0.87 19.68 5.31
N GLU A 222 0.69 20.45 6.37
CA GLU A 222 1.73 21.27 7.00
C GLU A 222 1.58 21.23 8.52
N GLY A 223 2.69 21.47 9.23
CA GLY A 223 2.72 21.48 10.69
C GLY A 223 3.15 20.14 11.30
N SER A 224 3.67 20.21 12.52
CA SER A 224 4.10 19.05 13.30
C SER A 224 3.41 19.06 14.65
N GLY A 225 3.13 17.89 15.20
CA GLY A 225 2.47 17.76 16.48
C GLY A 225 2.80 16.45 17.19
N PRO A 226 2.30 16.26 18.43
CA PRO A 226 2.40 14.98 19.12
C PRO A 226 1.73 13.88 18.28
N GLY A 227 2.40 12.74 18.14
CA GLY A 227 1.94 11.62 17.32
C GLY A 227 0.50 11.20 17.63
N ALA A 228 0.20 10.96 18.92
CA ALA A 228 -1.12 10.53 19.38
C ALA A 228 -2.27 11.54 19.13
N GLN A 229 -1.97 12.76 18.69
CA GLN A 229 -2.94 13.82 18.42
C GLN A 229 -2.94 14.27 16.95
N THR A 230 -2.12 13.65 16.11
CA THR A 230 -1.95 14.05 14.71
C THR A 230 -2.66 13.04 13.81
N ASP A 231 -3.65 13.49 13.05
CA ASP A 231 -4.30 12.66 12.03
C ASP A 231 -3.31 12.33 10.92
N LEU A 232 -3.15 11.05 10.59
CA LEU A 232 -2.35 10.60 9.45
C LEU A 232 -3.27 10.22 8.30
N ASN A 233 -2.71 9.91 7.13
CA ASN A 233 -3.51 9.47 6.00
C ASN A 233 -2.77 8.42 5.19
N SER A 234 -3.12 7.17 5.48
CA SER A 234 -2.61 5.97 4.81
C SER A 234 -1.07 5.88 4.83
N PRO A 235 -0.43 5.80 6.02
CA PRO A 235 0.99 5.47 6.10
C PRO A 235 1.19 4.08 5.49
N TRP A 236 2.14 3.95 4.56
CA TRP A 236 2.28 2.73 3.77
C TRP A 236 3.57 1.96 4.04
N ASP A 237 4.68 2.68 4.27
CA ASP A 237 5.96 2.06 4.56
C ASP A 237 6.83 2.91 5.48
N LEU A 238 7.79 2.26 6.15
CA LEU A 238 8.59 2.84 7.22
C LEU A 238 10.08 2.58 7.02
N ALA A 239 10.90 3.58 7.34
CA ALA A 239 12.35 3.42 7.45
C ALA A 239 12.85 4.16 8.69
N SER A 240 13.71 3.55 9.49
CA SER A 240 14.32 4.18 10.65
C SER A 240 15.74 4.66 10.33
N HIS A 241 16.11 5.84 10.83
CA HIS A 241 17.47 6.34 10.77
C HIS A 241 17.70 7.43 11.83
N ASP A 242 18.82 7.35 12.56
CA ASP A 242 19.25 8.33 13.56
C ASP A 242 18.16 8.80 14.54
N GLY A 243 17.44 7.84 15.13
CA GLY A 243 16.38 8.13 16.11
C GLY A 243 15.09 8.70 15.53
N SER A 244 14.99 8.78 14.21
CA SER A 244 13.79 9.19 13.48
C SER A 244 13.18 8.01 12.73
N LEU A 245 11.85 7.99 12.68
CA LEU A 245 11.06 7.11 11.83
C LEU A 245 10.54 7.91 10.64
N TYR A 246 10.96 7.55 9.43
CA TYR A 246 10.47 8.13 8.18
C TYR A 246 9.31 7.29 7.65
N ILE A 247 8.29 7.98 7.16
CA ILE A 247 7.00 7.40 6.81
C ILE A 247 6.67 7.77 5.36
N ALA A 248 6.46 6.77 4.52
CA ALA A 248 5.87 6.97 3.20
C ALA A 248 4.36 7.19 3.36
N MET A 249 3.92 8.46 3.35
CA MET A 249 2.54 8.85 3.58
C MET A 249 1.76 8.89 2.25
N ALA A 250 1.28 7.72 1.83
CA ALA A 250 0.69 7.52 0.50
C ALA A 250 -0.49 8.47 0.25
N GLY A 251 -1.41 8.58 1.20
CA GLY A 251 -2.64 9.37 1.07
C GLY A 251 -2.42 10.89 1.09
N MET A 252 -1.24 11.36 1.51
CA MET A 252 -0.87 12.77 1.47
C MET A 252 0.08 13.12 0.34
N HIS A 253 0.57 12.14 -0.41
CA HIS A 253 1.64 12.31 -1.39
C HIS A 253 2.87 13.04 -0.80
N GLN A 254 3.28 12.59 0.40
CA GLN A 254 4.38 13.17 1.16
C GLN A 254 5.23 12.08 1.81
N LEU A 255 6.47 12.43 2.14
CA LEU A 255 7.24 11.73 3.16
C LEU A 255 7.08 12.50 4.47
N TRP A 256 6.78 11.77 5.54
CA TRP A 256 6.67 12.29 6.89
C TRP A 256 7.82 11.75 7.74
N SER A 257 8.12 12.42 8.86
CA SER A 257 9.08 11.92 9.84
C SER A 257 8.54 12.09 11.25
N MET A 258 8.87 11.14 12.13
CA MET A 258 8.61 11.18 13.55
C MET A 258 9.92 11.06 14.32
N ASP A 259 10.18 12.00 15.23
CA ASP A 259 11.26 11.87 16.20
C ASP A 259 10.81 10.92 17.32
N LEU A 260 11.50 9.79 17.48
CA LEU A 260 11.09 8.74 18.42
C LEU A 260 11.29 9.14 19.89
N SER A 261 12.18 10.10 20.17
CA SER A 261 12.44 10.57 21.54
C SER A 261 11.41 11.57 22.05
N THR A 262 10.87 12.39 21.15
CA THR A 262 9.90 13.45 21.47
C THR A 262 8.48 13.08 21.04
N SER A 263 8.33 12.04 20.24
CA SER A 263 7.07 11.63 19.61
C SER A 263 6.40 12.73 18.78
N ILE A 264 7.19 13.66 18.23
CA ILE A 264 6.70 14.70 17.33
C ILE A 264 6.75 14.17 15.90
N VAL A 265 5.62 14.25 15.20
CA VAL A 265 5.46 13.80 13.81
C VAL A 265 4.99 14.94 12.93
N GLY A 266 5.40 14.93 11.65
CA GLY A 266 4.91 15.86 10.65
C GLY A 266 5.51 15.64 9.26
N PRO A 267 5.10 16.44 8.26
CA PRO A 267 5.67 16.41 6.92
C PRO A 267 7.17 16.70 6.94
N TYR A 268 7.92 15.90 6.19
CA TYR A 268 9.36 16.04 6.00
C TYR A 268 9.70 16.46 4.56
N ALA A 269 9.04 15.86 3.56
CA ALA A 269 9.22 16.21 2.15
C ALA A 269 7.93 16.02 1.35
N GLY A 270 7.75 16.85 0.32
CA GLY A 270 6.55 16.88 -0.52
C GLY A 270 5.58 17.99 -0.11
N SER A 271 5.02 18.68 -1.11
CA SER A 271 3.97 19.70 -0.92
C SER A 271 2.56 19.13 -0.77
N GLY A 272 2.41 17.82 -0.98
CA GLY A 272 1.14 17.10 -1.01
C GLY A 272 0.30 17.29 -2.29
N ARG A 273 0.84 17.96 -3.31
CA ARG A 273 0.30 17.89 -4.67
C ARG A 273 0.79 16.61 -5.34
N GLU A 274 -0.11 15.91 -6.03
CA GLU A 274 0.21 14.73 -6.83
C GLU A 274 0.90 15.12 -8.15
N SER A 275 2.21 14.87 -8.29
CA SER A 275 3.02 15.15 -9.50
C SER A 275 4.45 14.59 -9.33
N LEU A 276 5.31 14.69 -10.37
CA LEU A 276 6.72 14.29 -10.35
C LEU A 276 7.68 15.50 -10.49
N ASP A 277 7.57 16.47 -9.59
CA ASP A 277 8.46 17.64 -9.55
C ASP A 277 9.61 17.41 -8.55
N ASP A 278 10.84 17.45 -9.04
CA ASP A 278 12.06 17.47 -8.22
C ASP A 278 12.29 18.86 -7.60
N GLY A 279 13.04 18.94 -6.50
CA GLY A 279 13.33 20.23 -5.89
C GLY A 279 13.73 20.17 -4.42
N PRO A 280 13.77 21.34 -3.74
CA PRO A 280 13.82 21.39 -2.28
C PRO A 280 12.72 20.55 -1.63
N LEU A 281 13.00 19.95 -0.47
CA LEU A 281 12.12 18.98 0.20
C LEU A 281 10.65 19.43 0.27
N GLY A 282 10.38 20.62 0.81
CA GLY A 282 9.00 21.10 1.01
C GLY A 282 8.25 21.53 -0.25
N SER A 283 8.94 21.77 -1.37
CA SER A 283 8.32 22.25 -2.62
C SER A 283 8.20 21.17 -3.71
N ALA A 284 8.98 20.10 -3.62
CA ALA A 284 8.85 18.96 -4.51
C ALA A 284 7.44 18.34 -4.40
N THR A 285 7.03 17.61 -5.41
CA THR A 285 5.76 16.88 -5.42
C THR A 285 6.05 15.40 -5.52
N LEU A 286 5.21 14.59 -4.90
CA LEU A 286 5.26 13.14 -4.99
C LEU A 286 3.88 12.67 -5.44
N ALA A 287 3.72 11.38 -5.70
CA ALA A 287 2.47 10.76 -6.05
C ALA A 287 2.40 9.35 -5.43
N GLN A 288 1.74 9.29 -4.27
CA GLN A 288 1.51 8.05 -3.53
C GLN A 288 2.81 7.28 -3.22
N PRO A 289 3.73 7.83 -2.41
CA PRO A 289 4.91 7.09 -2.01
C PRO A 289 4.49 5.87 -1.18
N SER A 290 4.91 4.67 -1.58
CA SER A 290 4.44 3.39 -0.98
C SER A 290 5.56 2.46 -0.53
N GLY A 291 6.81 2.80 -0.79
CA GLY A 291 7.97 2.07 -0.28
C GLY A 291 9.08 3.02 0.09
N ILE A 292 9.79 2.75 1.18
CA ILE A 292 10.90 3.61 1.62
C ILE A 292 12.03 2.77 2.22
N THR A 293 13.28 3.15 1.95
CA THR A 293 14.49 2.53 2.49
C THR A 293 15.59 3.60 2.64
N THR A 294 16.70 3.26 3.27
CA THR A 294 17.83 4.18 3.50
C THR A 294 19.17 3.48 3.30
N ASP A 295 20.16 4.21 2.79
CA ASP A 295 21.57 3.79 2.82
C ASP A 295 22.35 4.39 4.00
N GLY A 296 21.65 5.08 4.90
CA GLY A 296 22.23 5.84 6.02
C GLY A 296 22.68 7.26 5.65
N ASN A 297 22.69 7.63 4.37
CA ASN A 297 22.99 8.99 3.90
C ASN A 297 21.77 9.64 3.22
N ARG A 298 20.91 8.83 2.60
CA ARG A 298 19.73 9.25 1.85
C ARG A 298 18.60 8.27 2.04
N LEU A 299 17.38 8.79 1.90
CA LEU A 299 16.20 7.97 1.71
C LEU A 299 16.02 7.66 0.23
N TYR A 300 15.58 6.46 -0.07
CA TYR A 300 15.11 6.04 -1.39
C TYR A 300 13.68 5.56 -1.25
N PHE A 301 12.84 5.89 -2.22
CA PHE A 301 11.43 5.54 -2.15
C PHE A 301 10.85 5.24 -3.53
N ALA A 302 9.84 4.37 -3.55
CA ALA A 302 8.97 4.16 -4.69
C ALA A 302 7.84 5.19 -4.65
N ASP A 303 7.72 5.94 -5.74
CA ASP A 303 6.70 6.97 -5.96
C ASP A 303 5.66 6.39 -6.93
N SER A 304 4.70 5.64 -6.38
CA SER A 304 3.97 4.58 -7.09
C SER A 304 3.15 5.11 -8.26
N GLU A 305 2.39 6.19 -8.06
CA GLU A 305 1.47 6.73 -9.07
C GLU A 305 2.20 7.39 -10.25
N THR A 306 3.46 7.81 -10.04
CA THR A 306 4.36 8.32 -11.10
C THR A 306 5.27 7.24 -11.69
N SER A 307 5.14 5.99 -11.20
CA SER A 307 5.97 4.86 -11.62
C SER A 307 7.47 5.19 -11.58
N ALA A 308 7.90 5.82 -10.49
CA ALA A 308 9.25 6.32 -10.32
C ALA A 308 9.93 5.77 -9.06
N VAL A 309 11.27 5.75 -9.09
CA VAL A 309 12.10 5.56 -7.91
C VAL A 309 12.92 6.81 -7.71
N ARG A 310 12.90 7.33 -6.48
CA ARG A 310 13.41 8.66 -6.15
C ARG A 310 14.26 8.62 -4.90
N SER A 311 15.03 9.67 -4.67
CA SER A 311 15.87 9.85 -3.49
C SER A 311 15.60 11.18 -2.80
N SER A 312 15.76 11.21 -1.48
CA SER A 312 15.72 12.41 -0.64
C SER A 312 17.01 12.52 0.18
N ASP A 313 17.59 13.72 0.21
CA ASP A 313 18.65 14.00 1.19
C ASP A 313 18.04 14.12 2.60
N LEU A 314 18.67 13.51 3.61
CA LEU A 314 18.22 13.57 5.00
C LEU A 314 18.22 15.02 5.57
N PRO A 315 17.45 15.33 6.63
CA PRO A 315 17.34 16.67 7.23
C PRO A 315 18.70 17.26 7.68
N PRO A 316 18.78 18.59 7.93
CA PRO A 316 17.70 19.58 7.93
C PRO A 316 17.47 20.28 6.57
N ASN A 317 18.38 20.12 5.61
CA ASN A 317 18.25 20.73 4.28
C ASN A 317 18.54 19.67 3.23
N GLY A 318 17.67 19.58 2.24
CA GLY A 318 17.78 18.51 1.26
C GLY A 318 17.04 18.79 -0.02
N ARG A 319 17.26 17.92 -1.00
CA ARG A 319 16.49 17.92 -2.24
C ARG A 319 15.98 16.52 -2.54
N LEU A 320 14.78 16.49 -3.09
CA LEU A 320 14.23 15.33 -3.75
C LEU A 320 14.72 15.28 -5.20
N ARG A 321 15.10 14.09 -5.64
CA ARG A 321 15.61 13.83 -6.99
C ARG A 321 15.05 12.53 -7.54
N THR A 322 14.59 12.57 -8.78
CA THR A 322 14.17 11.39 -9.52
C THR A 322 15.39 10.62 -10.01
N ILE A 323 15.40 9.31 -9.78
CA ILE A 323 16.45 8.41 -10.27
C ILE A 323 16.01 7.83 -11.60
N VAL A 324 14.82 7.21 -11.64
CA VAL A 324 14.15 6.66 -12.83
C VAL A 324 12.63 6.86 -12.74
N GLY A 325 11.94 6.76 -13.88
CA GLY A 325 10.51 7.09 -14.02
C GLY A 325 10.29 8.53 -14.50
N LEU A 326 9.18 8.77 -15.21
CA LEU A 326 8.96 10.04 -15.94
C LEU A 326 7.65 10.77 -15.61
N GLY A 327 6.64 10.13 -15.04
CA GLY A 327 5.41 10.85 -14.65
C GLY A 327 4.17 9.97 -14.49
N LEU A 328 3.04 10.61 -14.16
CA LEU A 328 1.77 9.95 -13.79
C LEU A 328 1.18 9.02 -14.85
N PHE A 329 1.50 9.22 -16.12
CA PHE A 329 1.00 8.43 -17.25
C PHE A 329 2.12 7.88 -18.13
N GLU A 330 3.36 7.91 -17.63
CA GLU A 330 4.56 7.46 -18.35
C GLU A 330 5.12 6.19 -17.70
N PHE A 331 4.33 5.14 -17.76
CA PHE A 331 4.61 3.82 -17.19
C PHE A 331 4.85 2.76 -18.27
N GLY A 332 5.33 1.58 -17.86
CA GLY A 332 5.62 0.45 -18.75
C GLY A 332 6.71 -0.45 -18.16
N ASP A 333 7.29 -1.33 -18.98
CA ASP A 333 8.34 -2.27 -18.57
C ASP A 333 9.54 -2.15 -19.51
N VAL A 334 10.45 -1.22 -19.20
CA VAL A 334 11.64 -0.95 -20.03
C VAL A 334 12.87 -0.84 -19.15
N ASP A 335 13.85 -1.71 -19.40
CA ASP A 335 15.17 -1.67 -18.78
C ASP A 335 16.10 -0.74 -19.57
N GLY A 336 17.14 -0.22 -18.91
CA GLY A 336 18.12 0.61 -19.59
C GLY A 336 18.98 1.46 -18.66
N ALA A 337 19.73 2.38 -19.26
CA ALA A 337 20.60 3.34 -18.58
C ALA A 337 20.36 4.79 -19.06
N ASP A 338 19.17 5.05 -19.61
CA ASP A 338 18.77 6.35 -20.12
C ASP A 338 17.32 6.69 -19.66
N HIS A 339 16.77 7.78 -20.20
CA HIS A 339 15.45 8.28 -19.86
C HIS A 339 14.28 7.42 -20.39
N SER A 340 14.54 6.37 -21.16
CA SER A 340 13.50 5.45 -21.67
C SER A 340 13.06 4.40 -20.64
N ILE A 341 13.75 4.29 -19.49
CA ILE A 341 13.39 3.37 -18.42
C ILE A 341 11.92 3.55 -18.01
N ARG A 342 11.21 2.45 -17.83
CA ARG A 342 9.82 2.43 -17.37
C ARG A 342 9.62 1.37 -16.28
N LEU A 343 8.84 1.77 -15.29
CA LEU A 343 8.25 0.93 -14.24
C LEU A 343 6.72 1.04 -14.34
N GLN A 344 5.99 0.23 -13.59
CA GLN A 344 4.54 0.29 -13.47
C GLN A 344 4.14 0.08 -12.02
N HIS A 345 3.72 1.17 -11.38
CA HIS A 345 3.23 1.21 -10.00
C HIS A 345 4.13 0.42 -9.00
N PRO A 346 5.44 0.72 -8.92
CA PRO A 346 6.34 0.04 -8.00
C PRO A 346 5.94 0.35 -6.55
N ILE A 347 5.96 -0.63 -5.65
CA ILE A 347 5.55 -0.44 -4.24
C ILE A 347 6.71 -0.71 -3.28
N GLY A 348 7.42 -1.83 -3.41
CA GLY A 348 8.49 -2.22 -2.49
C GLY A 348 9.85 -1.67 -2.92
N VAL A 349 10.66 -1.18 -1.97
CA VAL A 349 12.08 -0.89 -2.21
C VAL A 349 12.95 -1.42 -1.07
N ALA A 350 14.15 -1.91 -1.41
CA ALA A 350 15.16 -2.31 -0.44
C ALA A 350 16.55 -1.88 -0.92
N HIS A 351 17.34 -1.27 -0.06
CA HIS A 351 18.73 -0.94 -0.35
C HIS A 351 19.66 -2.06 0.09
N HIS A 352 20.61 -2.44 -0.77
CA HIS A 352 21.72 -3.31 -0.41
C HIS A 352 22.94 -3.03 -1.31
N GLU A 353 24.08 -2.76 -0.69
CA GLU A 353 25.37 -2.51 -1.37
C GLU A 353 25.32 -1.47 -2.50
N GLY A 354 24.63 -0.35 -2.29
CA GLY A 354 24.51 0.74 -3.26
C GLY A 354 23.50 0.49 -4.38
N THR A 355 22.82 -0.66 -4.37
CA THR A 355 21.73 -1.00 -5.29
C THR A 355 20.39 -0.82 -4.58
N ILE A 356 19.41 -0.28 -5.29
CA ILE A 356 18.01 -0.24 -4.86
C ILE A 356 17.26 -1.35 -5.60
N TYR A 357 16.82 -2.36 -4.87
CA TYR A 357 15.93 -3.38 -5.37
C TYR A 357 14.50 -2.87 -5.28
N VAL A 358 13.71 -3.10 -6.33
CA VAL A 358 12.39 -2.50 -6.52
C VAL A 358 11.42 -3.61 -6.88
N ALA A 359 10.32 -3.70 -6.15
CA ALA A 359 9.18 -4.51 -6.55
C ALA A 359 8.38 -3.68 -7.55
N ASP A 360 8.59 -3.96 -8.83
CA ASP A 360 7.90 -3.32 -9.95
C ASP A 360 6.53 -4.01 -10.13
N THR A 361 5.66 -3.71 -9.17
CA THR A 361 4.47 -4.48 -8.78
C THR A 361 3.61 -4.88 -9.97
N TYR A 362 3.21 -3.90 -10.80
CA TYR A 362 2.27 -4.14 -11.90
C TYR A 362 2.94 -4.71 -13.15
N ASN A 363 4.27 -4.72 -13.18
CA ASN A 363 5.04 -5.50 -14.14
C ASN A 363 5.41 -6.90 -13.60
N HIS A 364 4.99 -7.25 -12.38
CA HIS A 364 5.22 -8.57 -11.77
C HIS A 364 6.70 -8.98 -11.73
N LYS A 365 7.57 -8.01 -11.49
CA LYS A 365 9.03 -8.18 -11.54
C LYS A 365 9.72 -7.57 -10.34
N ILE A 366 10.91 -8.08 -10.04
CA ILE A 366 11.88 -7.41 -9.19
C ILE A 366 12.95 -6.81 -10.08
N LYS A 367 13.19 -5.51 -9.92
CA LYS A 367 14.21 -4.77 -10.67
C LYS A 367 15.31 -4.25 -9.75
N ARG A 368 16.50 -4.07 -10.30
CA ARG A 368 17.62 -3.35 -9.67
C ARG A 368 17.75 -1.97 -10.28
N VAL A 369 17.81 -0.95 -9.44
CA VAL A 369 18.08 0.44 -9.80
C VAL A 369 19.44 0.80 -9.22
N LEU A 370 20.32 1.33 -10.06
CA LEU A 370 21.64 1.82 -9.68
C LEU A 370 21.58 3.35 -9.61
N PRO A 371 21.55 3.97 -8.41
CA PRO A 371 21.31 5.41 -8.28
C PRO A 371 22.38 6.28 -8.93
N VAL A 372 23.64 5.84 -8.91
CA VAL A 372 24.79 6.59 -9.43
C VAL A 372 24.73 6.71 -10.95
N THR A 373 24.46 5.60 -11.65
CA THR A 373 24.37 5.55 -13.11
C THR A 373 22.97 5.84 -13.63
N ARG A 374 21.97 5.91 -12.74
CA ARG A 374 20.54 6.06 -13.07
C ARG A 374 20.05 5.02 -14.09
N SER A 375 20.46 3.78 -13.87
CA SER A 375 20.09 2.64 -14.71
C SER A 375 19.19 1.67 -13.96
N CYS A 376 18.32 0.98 -14.69
CA CYS A 376 17.37 0.02 -14.14
C CYS A 376 17.36 -1.25 -14.99
N PHE A 377 17.39 -2.41 -14.35
CA PHE A 377 17.36 -3.71 -15.03
C PHE A 377 16.49 -4.70 -14.28
N THR A 378 15.78 -5.54 -15.01
CA THR A 378 15.09 -6.71 -14.47
C THR A 378 16.11 -7.64 -13.81
N MET A 379 15.80 -8.07 -12.59
CA MET A 379 16.56 -9.06 -11.86
C MET A 379 15.82 -10.39 -11.79
N LEU A 380 14.54 -10.36 -11.42
CA LEU A 380 13.70 -11.54 -11.26
C LEU A 380 12.32 -11.29 -11.89
N GLY A 381 11.71 -12.35 -12.40
CA GLY A 381 10.35 -12.33 -12.94
C GLY A 381 10.30 -12.23 -14.46
N THR A 382 9.41 -13.01 -15.08
CA THR A 382 9.18 -12.96 -16.53
C THR A 382 8.35 -11.73 -16.95
N GLY A 383 7.54 -11.20 -16.02
CA GLY A 383 6.51 -10.19 -16.28
C GLY A 383 5.10 -10.76 -16.44
N GLU A 384 4.95 -12.08 -16.47
CA GLU A 384 3.65 -12.75 -16.43
C GLU A 384 3.19 -12.94 -14.98
N ALA A 385 1.94 -12.56 -14.70
CA ALA A 385 1.32 -12.80 -13.40
C ALA A 385 1.19 -14.30 -13.13
N GLY A 386 1.73 -14.79 -12.02
CA GLY A 386 1.56 -16.19 -11.64
C GLY A 386 2.42 -16.59 -10.44
N HIS A 387 2.42 -17.88 -10.11
CA HIS A 387 3.19 -18.44 -9.00
C HIS A 387 4.04 -19.62 -9.49
N ARG A 388 5.35 -19.41 -9.62
CA ARG A 388 6.31 -20.43 -10.06
C ARG A 388 7.69 -20.17 -9.48
N ASP A 389 8.26 -21.19 -8.86
CA ASP A 389 9.64 -21.24 -8.38
C ASP A 389 10.62 -21.58 -9.51
N GLY A 390 11.92 -21.40 -9.25
CA GLY A 390 13.00 -21.73 -10.16
C GLY A 390 13.96 -20.55 -10.40
N PRO A 391 14.75 -20.60 -11.48
CA PRO A 391 15.67 -19.53 -11.85
C PRO A 391 14.97 -18.18 -11.97
N GLY A 392 15.63 -17.09 -11.58
CA GLY A 392 15.04 -15.76 -11.50
C GLY A 392 14.40 -15.25 -12.79
N ASP A 393 14.94 -15.62 -13.96
CA ASP A 393 14.39 -15.26 -15.28
C ASP A 393 13.18 -16.11 -15.69
N GLN A 394 12.82 -17.12 -14.90
CA GLN A 394 11.68 -18.02 -15.10
C GLN A 394 10.69 -17.98 -13.93
N ALA A 395 11.07 -17.45 -12.78
CA ALA A 395 10.16 -17.27 -11.66
C ALA A 395 8.97 -16.38 -12.07
N LEU A 396 7.78 -16.68 -11.54
CA LEU A 396 6.58 -15.85 -11.72
C LEU A 396 6.20 -15.21 -10.39
N PHE A 397 5.77 -13.96 -10.43
CA PHE A 397 5.22 -13.21 -9.29
C PHE A 397 3.82 -12.70 -9.66
N SER A 398 3.05 -12.26 -8.67
CA SER A 398 1.77 -11.60 -8.88
C SER A 398 1.69 -10.41 -7.92
N GLU A 399 1.83 -9.20 -8.48
CA GLU A 399 1.85 -7.93 -7.74
C GLU A 399 2.69 -7.96 -6.45
N PRO A 400 4.01 -8.24 -6.51
CA PRO A 400 4.84 -8.21 -5.31
C PRO A 400 4.94 -6.78 -4.76
N SER A 401 4.72 -6.57 -3.46
CA SER A 401 4.65 -5.22 -2.87
C SER A 401 5.70 -4.92 -1.80
N GLY A 402 6.44 -5.92 -1.32
CA GLY A 402 7.43 -5.75 -0.25
C GLY A 402 8.71 -6.52 -0.50
N LEU A 403 9.85 -5.94 -0.09
CA LEU A 403 11.18 -6.51 -0.23
C LEU A 403 11.98 -6.27 1.04
N SER A 404 12.75 -7.27 1.47
CA SER A 404 13.78 -7.11 2.49
C SER A 404 14.95 -8.06 2.23
N ILE A 405 16.16 -7.66 2.60
CA ILE A 405 17.38 -8.42 2.34
C ILE A 405 18.05 -8.75 3.65
N ALA A 406 18.36 -10.04 3.85
CA ALA A 406 19.09 -10.53 5.01
C ALA A 406 19.86 -11.80 4.62
N ALA A 407 21.08 -11.94 5.16
CA ALA A 407 21.91 -13.14 5.01
C ALA A 407 22.06 -13.65 3.54
N GLY A 408 22.29 -12.73 2.60
CA GLY A 408 22.47 -13.06 1.18
C GLY A 408 21.19 -13.43 0.42
N LYS A 409 20.02 -13.30 1.07
CA LYS A 409 18.72 -13.61 0.49
C LYS A 409 17.82 -12.38 0.46
N MET A 410 16.96 -12.32 -0.55
CA MET A 410 15.85 -11.38 -0.64
C MET A 410 14.55 -12.09 -0.31
N TYR A 411 13.79 -11.55 0.65
CA TYR A 411 12.44 -11.95 1.00
C TYR A 411 11.46 -11.01 0.33
N ILE A 412 10.47 -11.57 -0.36
CA ILE A 412 9.55 -10.85 -1.24
C ILE A 412 8.13 -11.16 -0.79
N ALA A 413 7.37 -10.13 -0.44
CA ALA A 413 5.92 -10.27 -0.23
C ALA A 413 5.24 -10.32 -1.60
N ASP A 414 4.88 -11.52 -2.04
CA ASP A 414 4.25 -11.81 -3.33
C ASP A 414 2.72 -11.83 -3.16
N THR A 415 2.18 -10.62 -3.04
CA THR A 415 0.91 -10.31 -2.39
C THR A 415 -0.26 -11.07 -2.99
N ASN A 416 -0.41 -11.02 -4.32
CA ASN A 416 -1.52 -11.66 -5.01
C ASN A 416 -1.34 -13.18 -5.16
N ASN A 417 -0.22 -13.73 -4.69
CA ASN A 417 0.01 -15.16 -4.53
C ASN A 417 -0.10 -15.64 -3.07
N HIS A 418 -0.42 -14.75 -2.12
CA HIS A 418 -0.58 -15.07 -0.71
C HIS A 418 0.67 -15.75 -0.09
N ALA A 419 1.86 -15.36 -0.55
CA ALA A 419 3.11 -16.05 -0.24
C ALA A 419 4.27 -15.09 0.04
N ILE A 420 5.28 -15.59 0.76
CA ILE A 420 6.61 -14.99 0.79
C ILE A 420 7.51 -15.80 -0.15
N ARG A 421 8.17 -15.12 -1.07
CA ARG A 421 9.17 -15.71 -1.96
C ARG A 421 10.56 -15.35 -1.47
N VAL A 422 11.51 -16.24 -1.68
CA VAL A 422 12.90 -16.09 -1.26
C VAL A 422 13.77 -16.24 -2.48
N ALA A 423 14.56 -15.21 -2.79
CA ALA A 423 15.53 -15.24 -3.85
C ALA A 423 16.94 -15.21 -3.27
N ASP A 424 17.81 -16.11 -3.75
CA ASP A 424 19.23 -16.05 -3.47
C ASP A 424 19.88 -14.91 -4.30
N LEU A 425 20.58 -13.98 -3.65
CA LEU A 425 21.09 -12.78 -4.35
C LEU A 425 22.23 -13.08 -5.33
N GLU A 426 22.95 -14.20 -5.14
CA GLU A 426 24.07 -14.58 -6.00
C GLU A 426 23.61 -15.38 -7.22
N SER A 427 22.86 -16.45 -6.99
CA SER A 427 22.39 -17.37 -8.05
C SER A 427 21.11 -16.88 -8.75
N GLY A 428 20.30 -16.04 -8.07
CA GLY A 428 18.99 -15.62 -8.56
C GLY A 428 17.92 -16.70 -8.49
N GLU A 429 18.18 -17.85 -7.86
CA GLU A 429 17.18 -18.90 -7.67
C GLU A 429 16.07 -18.42 -6.73
N VAL A 430 14.82 -18.63 -7.11
CA VAL A 430 13.63 -18.22 -6.36
C VAL A 430 12.86 -19.44 -5.89
N SER A 431 12.53 -19.46 -4.60
CA SER A 431 11.69 -20.48 -3.98
C SER A 431 10.59 -19.87 -3.10
N THR A 432 9.48 -20.57 -2.90
CA THR A 432 8.48 -20.16 -1.91
C THR A 432 8.91 -20.55 -0.48
N LEU A 433 8.75 -19.61 0.46
CA LEU A 433 8.98 -19.88 1.88
C LEU A 433 7.76 -20.57 2.47
N GLU A 434 7.93 -21.82 2.90
CA GLU A 434 6.90 -22.54 3.64
C GLU A 434 6.85 -22.08 5.09
N LEU A 435 5.70 -21.54 5.51
CA LEU A 435 5.47 -21.16 6.90
C LEU A 435 4.87 -22.34 7.68
N SER A 436 5.54 -22.73 8.75
CA SER A 436 5.10 -23.82 9.63
C SER A 436 4.73 -23.31 11.02
N GLY A 437 3.69 -23.92 11.62
CA GLY A 437 3.27 -23.61 13.00
C GLY A 437 2.23 -22.51 13.15
N ILE A 438 1.40 -22.26 12.13
CA ILE A 438 0.34 -21.24 12.13
C ILE A 438 -1.00 -21.75 11.59
#